data_AF-A0A7K5FRW1-F1
#
_entry.id   AF-A0A7K5FRW1-F1
#
_cell.length_a   1.000
_cell.length_b   1.000
_cell.length_c   1.000
_cell.angle_alpha   90.00
_cell.angle_beta   90.00
_cell.angle_gamma   90.00
#
_symmetry.space_group_name_H-M   'P 1'
#
loop_
_entity.id
_entity.type
_entity.pdbx_description
1 polymer ?
#
loop_
_entity_poly.entity_id
_entity_poly.type
_entity_poly.pdbx_seq_one_letter_code
_entity_poly.pdbx_strand_id
1 'polypeptide(L)'
;QAFPLPSLPRKQPTVLVVCGPAQNGAIGLVCARHLRIFDYEPTIFYPKRSPDPLYQDFTTQCEKMDIPFLSYLPTEVQLINDAYNAVVDAVLGAEAEAAEGREPCAAILSTLKLIRIPIVSLDVPSGWDVEAGSSGGISPDVLVSLSAPKQCARRFLGRQHFVAGRFLPYDVQKKFELNPPEYPGTECVVALRAPR
;
A
#
# COMPACT_ATOMS: atom_id res chain seq x y z
N GLN A 1 -14.96 4.48 2.85
CA GLN A 1 -13.79 5.11 2.22
C GLN A 1 -12.94 5.76 3.30
N ALA A 2 -11.60 5.71 3.20
CA ALA A 2 -10.70 6.27 4.22
C ALA A 2 -10.35 7.74 3.98
N PHE A 3 -10.11 8.12 2.72
CA PHE A 3 -9.69 9.48 2.33
C PHE A 3 -10.53 9.99 1.15
N PRO A 4 -11.84 10.23 1.32
CA PRO A 4 -12.68 10.72 0.22
C PRO A 4 -12.19 12.09 -0.29
N LEU A 5 -12.24 12.32 -1.61
CA LEU A 5 -11.74 13.57 -2.25
C LEU A 5 -12.20 14.86 -1.54
N PRO A 6 -13.48 15.02 -1.13
CA PRO A 6 -13.94 16.25 -0.49
C PRO A 6 -13.37 16.48 0.92
N SER A 7 -12.80 15.45 1.56
CA SER A 7 -12.22 15.56 2.90
C SER A 7 -10.70 15.74 2.88
N LEU A 8 -10.07 15.83 1.71
CA LEU A 8 -8.63 16.03 1.63
C LEU A 8 -8.26 17.44 2.10
N PRO A 9 -7.20 17.59 2.91
CA PRO A 9 -6.79 18.89 3.44
C PRO A 9 -6.27 19.82 2.34
N ARG A 10 -5.70 19.27 1.26
CA ARG A 10 -5.18 20.04 0.12
C ARG A 10 -6.20 20.06 -1.01
N LYS A 11 -6.18 21.16 -1.77
CA LYS A 11 -7.06 21.36 -2.93
C LYS A 11 -6.81 20.34 -4.05
N GLN A 12 -5.55 19.99 -4.29
CA GLN A 12 -5.19 18.95 -5.24
C GLN A 12 -5.17 17.59 -4.53
N PRO A 13 -5.76 16.54 -5.11
CA PRO A 13 -5.86 15.21 -4.49
C PRO A 13 -4.60 14.37 -4.72
N THR A 14 -3.43 14.94 -4.44
CA THR A 14 -2.12 14.33 -4.68
C THR A 14 -1.86 13.15 -3.76
N VAL A 15 -1.37 12.04 -4.32
CA VAL A 15 -1.00 10.82 -3.58
C VAL A 15 0.35 10.31 -4.07
N LEU A 16 1.27 10.01 -3.17
CA LEU A 16 2.53 9.36 -3.53
C LEU A 16 2.37 7.85 -3.38
N VAL A 17 2.67 7.09 -4.43
CA VAL A 17 2.67 5.62 -4.39
C VAL A 17 4.11 5.13 -4.47
N VAL A 18 4.58 4.46 -3.41
CA VAL A 18 5.97 3.97 -3.34
C VAL A 18 6.00 2.47 -3.56
N CYS A 19 6.57 2.05 -4.69
CA CYS A 19 6.55 0.66 -5.13
C CYS A 19 7.91 -0.03 -4.91
N GLY A 20 7.86 -1.25 -4.39
CA GLY A 20 9.01 -2.15 -4.30
C GLY A 20 9.21 -3.01 -5.55
N PRO A 21 10.30 -3.80 -5.61
CA PRO A 21 10.66 -4.58 -6.79
C PRO A 21 9.77 -5.80 -7.03
N ALA A 22 9.07 -6.28 -6.00
CA ALA A 22 8.33 -7.53 -6.00
C ALA A 22 6.82 -7.33 -6.24
N GLN A 23 6.02 -8.35 -5.92
CA GLN A 23 4.59 -8.38 -6.16
C GLN A 23 3.85 -7.22 -5.47
N ASN A 24 4.21 -6.85 -4.23
CA ASN A 24 3.57 -5.71 -3.57
C ASN A 24 3.72 -4.39 -4.36
N GLY A 25 4.88 -4.17 -5.00
CA GLY A 25 5.08 -3.00 -5.85
C GLY A 25 4.23 -3.03 -7.12
N ALA A 26 4.03 -4.20 -7.72
CA ALA A 26 3.10 -4.37 -8.84
C ALA A 26 1.64 -4.05 -8.43
N ILE A 27 1.24 -4.46 -7.23
CA ILE A 27 -0.06 -4.07 -6.65
C ILE A 27 -0.12 -2.55 -6.47
N GLY A 28 0.97 -1.91 -6.03
CA GLY A 28 1.10 -0.46 -5.97
C GLY A 28 0.89 0.22 -7.33
N LEU A 29 1.45 -0.31 -8.42
CA LEU A 29 1.23 0.22 -9.77
C LEU A 29 -0.25 0.13 -10.18
N VAL A 30 -0.89 -1.01 -9.95
CA VAL A 30 -2.33 -1.18 -10.21
C VAL A 30 -3.15 -0.22 -9.35
N CYS A 31 -2.79 -0.04 -8.08
CA CYS A 31 -3.41 0.93 -7.17
C CYS A 31 -3.30 2.36 -7.73
N ALA A 32 -2.11 2.80 -8.16
CA ALA A 32 -1.89 4.11 -8.77
C ALA A 32 -2.77 4.31 -10.01
N ARG A 33 -2.84 3.30 -10.89
CA ARG A 33 -3.69 3.32 -12.08
C ARG A 33 -5.16 3.55 -11.73
N HIS A 34 -5.67 2.86 -10.71
CA HIS A 34 -7.06 3.00 -10.26
C HIS A 34 -7.30 4.32 -9.51
N LEU A 35 -6.35 4.81 -8.72
CA LEU A 35 -6.42 6.14 -8.10
C LEU A 35 -6.60 7.24 -9.16
N ARG A 36 -5.89 7.14 -10.29
CA ARG A 36 -6.06 8.08 -11.41
C ARG A 36 -7.47 8.05 -12.00
N ILE A 37 -8.10 6.87 -12.11
CA ILE A 37 -9.48 6.71 -12.57
C ILE A 37 -10.48 7.32 -11.56
N PHE A 38 -10.15 7.30 -10.27
CA PHE A 38 -10.96 7.85 -9.20
C PHE A 38 -10.65 9.34 -8.92
N ASP A 39 -10.15 10.07 -9.91
CA ASP A 39 -9.86 11.51 -9.86
C ASP A 39 -8.81 11.94 -8.80
N TYR A 40 -8.00 11.00 -8.29
CA TYR A 40 -6.78 11.36 -7.56
C TYR A 40 -5.65 11.72 -8.53
N GLU A 41 -4.63 12.41 -8.01
CA GLU A 41 -3.41 12.76 -8.73
C GLU A 41 -2.23 11.94 -8.18
N PRO A 42 -2.10 10.66 -8.57
CA PRO A 42 -1.01 9.82 -8.11
C PRO A 42 0.32 10.23 -8.74
N THR A 43 1.39 10.12 -7.96
CA THR A 43 2.78 10.13 -8.42
C THR A 43 3.44 8.85 -7.95
N ILE A 44 4.21 8.17 -8.79
CA ILE A 44 4.84 6.89 -8.46
C ILE A 44 6.33 7.09 -8.18
N PHE A 45 6.83 6.50 -7.09
CA PHE A 45 8.28 6.28 -6.90
C PHE A 45 8.57 4.78 -6.99
N TYR A 46 9.32 4.35 -8.00
CA TYR A 46 9.64 2.95 -8.25
C TYR A 46 11.12 2.76 -8.62
N PRO A 47 12.04 2.76 -7.63
CA PRO A 47 13.48 2.85 -7.88
C PRO A 47 14.09 1.59 -8.46
N LYS A 48 13.56 0.42 -8.12
CA LYS A 48 14.06 -0.88 -8.60
C LYS A 48 12.95 -1.59 -9.37
N ARG A 49 12.88 -1.33 -10.67
CA ARG A 49 11.88 -1.96 -11.57
C ARG A 49 12.18 -3.45 -11.74
N SER A 50 11.14 -4.27 -11.65
CA SER A 50 11.25 -5.71 -11.89
C SER A 50 11.53 -6.02 -13.37
N PRO A 51 12.33 -7.06 -13.67
CA PRO A 51 12.45 -7.58 -15.04
C PRO A 51 11.23 -8.41 -15.48
N ASP A 52 10.28 -8.70 -14.58
CA ASP A 52 9.06 -9.45 -14.89
C ASP A 52 8.22 -8.71 -15.95
N PRO A 53 7.91 -9.33 -17.11
CA PRO A 53 7.11 -8.71 -18.17
C PRO A 53 5.75 -8.21 -17.68
N LEU A 54 5.10 -8.92 -16.75
CA LEU A 54 3.81 -8.51 -16.21
C LEU A 54 3.91 -7.19 -15.44
N TYR A 55 4.99 -6.97 -14.70
CA TYR A 55 5.18 -5.74 -13.93
C TYR A 55 5.60 -4.58 -14.83
N GLN A 56 6.30 -4.88 -15.93
CA GLN A 56 6.58 -3.92 -16.99
C GLN A 56 5.29 -3.45 -17.67
N ASP A 57 4.36 -4.37 -17.96
CA ASP A 57 3.05 -4.02 -18.53
C ASP A 57 2.27 -3.07 -17.60
N PHE A 58 2.27 -3.31 -16.29
CA PHE A 58 1.65 -2.38 -15.33
C PHE A 58 2.34 -1.01 -15.32
N THR A 59 3.66 -0.99 -15.45
CA THR A 59 4.43 0.26 -15.54
C THR A 59 4.02 1.05 -16.80
N THR A 60 3.97 0.38 -17.95
CA THR A 60 3.51 0.98 -19.21
C THR A 60 2.07 1.48 -19.12
N GLN A 61 1.16 0.75 -18.47
CA GLN A 61 -0.21 1.23 -18.26
C GLN A 61 -0.25 2.52 -17.45
N CYS A 62 0.54 2.64 -16.39
CA CYS A 62 0.64 3.88 -15.61
C CYS A 62 1.22 5.04 -16.46
N GLU A 63 2.26 4.79 -17.24
CA GLU A 63 2.86 5.77 -18.16
C GLU A 63 1.85 6.23 -19.22
N LYS A 64 1.04 5.31 -19.78
CA LYS A 64 -0.03 5.62 -20.75
C LYS A 64 -1.24 6.35 -20.15
N MET A 65 -1.32 6.43 -18.83
CA MET A 65 -2.31 7.23 -18.09
C MET A 65 -1.75 8.56 -17.60
N ASP A 66 -0.58 8.95 -18.10
CA ASP A 66 0.13 10.18 -17.74
C ASP A 66 0.41 10.29 -16.24
N ILE A 67 0.62 9.16 -15.56
CA ILE A 67 1.00 9.13 -14.15
C ILE A 67 2.50 9.40 -14.05
N PRO A 68 2.94 10.47 -13.37
CA PRO A 68 4.35 10.81 -13.27
C PRO A 68 5.12 9.81 -12.40
N PHE A 69 6.36 9.50 -12.81
CA PHE A 69 7.31 8.71 -12.03
C PHE A 69 8.43 9.61 -11.51
N LEU A 70 8.67 9.59 -10.20
CA LEU A 70 9.82 10.27 -9.60
C LEU A 70 11.10 9.47 -9.84
N SER A 71 12.16 10.17 -10.23
CA SER A 71 13.50 9.59 -10.35
C SER A 71 14.16 9.35 -8.98
N TYR A 72 13.77 10.10 -7.95
CA TYR A 72 14.27 9.97 -6.59
C TYR A 72 13.18 10.32 -5.57
N LEU A 73 13.29 9.74 -4.37
CA LEU A 73 12.46 10.13 -3.24
C LEU A 73 13.10 11.36 -2.56
N PRO A 74 12.37 12.47 -2.32
CA PRO A 74 12.92 13.61 -1.61
C PRO A 74 13.43 13.20 -0.23
N THR A 75 14.69 13.50 0.08
CA THR A 75 15.28 13.25 1.41
C THR A 75 14.74 14.22 2.45
N GLU A 76 14.38 15.43 2.01
CA GLU A 76 13.66 16.41 2.83
C GLU A 76 12.19 15.99 2.93
N VAL A 77 11.88 15.31 4.04
CA VAL A 77 10.54 14.81 4.40
C VAL A 77 9.46 15.89 4.27
N GLN A 78 9.81 17.15 4.54
CA GLN A 78 8.88 18.26 4.47
C GLN A 78 8.33 18.49 3.05
N LEU A 79 9.13 18.25 2.01
CA LEU A 79 8.68 18.32 0.63
C LEU A 79 7.60 17.28 0.34
N ILE A 80 7.71 16.08 0.90
CA ILE A 80 6.68 15.03 0.78
C ILE A 80 5.43 15.45 1.56
N ASN A 81 5.60 15.92 2.80
CA ASN A 81 4.50 16.34 3.65
C ASN A 81 3.69 17.47 3.01
N ASP A 82 4.33 18.40 2.30
CA ASP A 82 3.68 19.57 1.70
C ASP A 82 3.06 19.27 0.34
N ALA A 83 3.66 18.36 -0.44
CA ALA A 83 3.20 18.02 -1.78
C ALA A 83 2.04 17.01 -1.82
N TYR A 84 1.93 16.09 -0.86
CA TYR A 84 1.01 14.95 -0.93
C TYR A 84 -0.03 14.95 0.20
N ASN A 85 -1.22 14.43 -0.06
CA ASN A 85 -2.24 14.21 0.98
C ASN A 85 -2.05 12.90 1.73
N ALA A 86 -1.50 11.88 1.06
CA ALA A 86 -1.24 10.57 1.62
C ALA A 86 -0.10 9.87 0.85
N VAL A 87 0.50 8.87 1.49
CA VAL A 87 1.46 7.96 0.87
C VAL A 87 0.89 6.55 0.88
N VAL A 88 0.94 5.87 -0.26
CA VAL A 88 0.69 4.43 -0.36
C VAL A 88 2.02 3.71 -0.25
N ASP A 89 2.15 2.91 0.81
CA ASP A 89 3.24 1.98 1.04
C ASP A 89 2.95 0.67 0.32
N ALA A 90 3.66 0.44 -0.78
CA ALA A 90 3.68 -0.79 -1.56
C ALA A 90 5.12 -1.29 -1.73
N VAL A 91 5.97 -1.08 -0.71
CA VAL A 91 7.42 -1.36 -0.78
C VAL A 91 7.72 -2.84 -0.57
N LEU A 92 7.24 -3.43 0.53
CA LEU A 92 7.49 -4.83 0.89
C LEU A 92 6.16 -5.53 1.18
N GLY A 93 5.97 -6.73 0.62
CA GLY A 93 4.80 -7.58 0.87
C GLY A 93 5.05 -8.62 1.95
N ALA A 94 4.07 -9.50 2.17
CA ALA A 94 4.23 -10.64 3.08
C ALA A 94 5.26 -11.67 2.58
N GLU A 95 5.52 -11.67 1.27
CA GLU A 95 6.50 -12.51 0.57
C GLU A 95 7.93 -11.97 0.63
N ALA A 96 8.15 -10.80 1.25
CA ALA A 96 9.43 -10.11 1.18
C ALA A 96 10.57 -10.95 1.80
N GLU A 97 11.61 -11.19 1.01
CA GLU A 97 12.82 -11.84 1.51
C GLU A 97 13.70 -10.86 2.29
N ALA A 98 14.52 -11.37 3.21
CA ALA A 98 15.44 -10.53 4.01
C ALA A 98 16.39 -9.66 3.16
N ALA A 99 16.70 -10.09 1.92
CA ALA A 99 17.51 -9.31 0.98
C ALA A 99 16.77 -8.08 0.42
N GLU A 100 15.45 -8.10 0.34
CA GLU A 100 14.62 -7.02 -0.20
C GLU A 100 14.45 -5.86 0.77
N GLY A 101 14.64 -6.10 2.08
CA GLY A 101 14.68 -5.05 3.10
C GLY A 101 15.96 -4.21 3.11
N ARG A 102 16.94 -4.50 2.23
CA ARG A 102 18.18 -3.74 2.09
C ARG A 102 17.98 -2.49 1.20
N GLU A 103 19.05 -1.82 0.83
CA GLU A 103 19.00 -0.69 -0.11
C GLU A 103 18.38 -1.08 -1.46
N PRO A 104 17.52 -0.23 -2.08
CA PRO A 104 17.11 1.11 -1.64
C PRO A 104 15.92 1.13 -0.66
N CYS A 105 15.32 -0.02 -0.33
CA CYS A 105 14.14 -0.10 0.53
C CYS A 105 14.41 0.42 1.94
N ALA A 106 15.59 0.14 2.51
CA ALA A 106 15.99 0.64 3.83
C ALA A 106 15.97 2.19 3.91
N ALA A 107 16.49 2.87 2.89
CA ALA A 107 16.46 4.33 2.80
C ALA A 107 15.02 4.85 2.67
N ILE A 108 14.20 4.22 1.82
CA ILE A 108 12.76 4.55 1.69
C ILE A 108 12.06 4.48 3.04
N LEU A 109 12.20 3.36 3.76
CA LEU A 109 11.53 3.18 5.05
C LEU A 109 11.99 4.19 6.09
N SER A 110 13.26 4.60 6.04
CA SER A 110 13.80 5.64 6.92
C SER A 110 13.13 6.99 6.65
N THR A 111 12.89 7.35 5.39
CA THR A 111 12.13 8.56 5.02
C THR A 111 10.65 8.44 5.42
N LEU A 112 10.00 7.31 5.10
CA LEU A 112 8.57 7.11 5.37
C LEU A 112 8.23 7.12 6.86
N LYS A 113 9.13 6.69 7.75
CA LYS A 113 8.93 6.79 9.21
C LYS A 113 8.81 8.22 9.72
N LEU A 114 9.33 9.19 8.99
CA LEU A 114 9.41 10.59 9.43
C LEU A 114 8.29 11.46 8.86
N ILE A 115 7.53 10.97 7.87
CA ILE A 115 6.43 11.74 7.28
C ILE A 115 5.29 11.89 8.30
N ARG A 116 4.54 12.99 8.17
CA ARG A 116 3.42 13.33 9.06
C ARG A 116 2.06 13.19 8.38
N ILE A 117 2.06 13.02 7.07
CA ILE A 117 0.85 12.74 6.31
C ILE A 117 0.48 11.26 6.42
N PRO A 118 -0.80 10.90 6.25
CA PRO A 118 -1.25 9.53 6.41
C PRO A 118 -0.54 8.53 5.49
N ILE A 119 -0.19 7.37 6.05
CA ILE A 119 0.33 6.23 5.28
C ILE A 119 -0.74 5.15 5.15
N VAL A 120 -0.89 4.64 3.92
CA VAL A 120 -1.74 3.48 3.59
C VAL A 120 -0.84 2.33 3.18
N SER A 121 -0.70 1.31 4.02
CA SER A 121 0.08 0.11 3.70
C SER A 121 -0.77 -0.93 2.98
N LEU A 122 -0.24 -1.43 1.88
CA LEU A 122 -0.81 -2.54 1.14
C LEU A 122 -0.25 -3.86 1.69
N ASP A 123 -1.17 -4.72 2.06
CA ASP A 123 -0.98 -6.06 2.60
C ASP A 123 -0.38 -6.16 4.01
N VAL A 124 0.87 -5.73 4.16
CA VAL A 124 1.65 -5.72 5.40
C VAL A 124 2.41 -4.40 5.45
N PRO A 125 2.48 -3.69 6.59
CA PRO A 125 3.29 -2.48 6.69
C PRO A 125 4.77 -2.79 6.43
N SER A 126 5.39 -2.07 5.49
CA SER A 126 6.75 -2.39 5.10
C SER A 126 7.74 -2.29 6.28
N GLY A 127 8.59 -3.31 6.39
CA GLY A 127 9.54 -3.48 7.50
C GLY A 127 8.96 -4.13 8.76
N TRP A 128 7.73 -4.64 8.72
CA TRP A 128 7.18 -5.49 9.77
C TRP A 128 7.52 -6.95 9.50
N ASP A 129 7.74 -7.72 10.57
CA ASP A 129 7.70 -9.17 10.49
C ASP A 129 6.25 -9.64 10.34
N VAL A 130 6.02 -10.58 9.43
CA VAL A 130 4.66 -11.05 9.05
C VAL A 130 3.94 -11.75 10.20
N GLU A 131 4.68 -12.31 11.16
CA GLU A 131 4.14 -13.06 12.29
C GLU A 131 4.25 -12.30 13.61
N ALA A 132 5.45 -11.80 13.92
CA ALA A 132 5.75 -11.10 15.18
C ALA A 132 5.23 -9.65 15.19
N GLY A 133 5.09 -9.03 14.02
CA GLY A 133 4.71 -7.62 13.88
C GLY A 133 5.91 -6.66 13.95
N SER A 134 5.69 -5.46 14.50
CA SER A 134 6.66 -4.36 14.41
C SER A 134 7.99 -4.66 15.14
N SER A 135 9.08 -4.72 14.36
CA SER A 135 10.47 -4.63 14.82
C SER A 135 11.15 -3.40 14.22
N GLY A 136 10.47 -2.24 14.29
CA GLY A 136 10.99 -0.98 13.76
C GLY A 136 10.65 -0.71 12.29
N GLY A 137 9.50 -1.17 11.80
CA GLY A 137 8.96 -0.80 10.48
C GLY A 137 8.21 0.54 10.50
N ILE A 138 7.47 0.86 9.44
CA ILE A 138 6.63 2.07 9.38
C ILE A 138 5.36 1.93 10.23
N SER A 139 4.68 3.03 10.55
CA SER A 139 3.42 3.01 11.30
C SER A 139 2.30 3.60 10.45
N PRO A 140 1.51 2.78 9.75
CA PRO A 140 0.47 3.28 8.86
C PRO A 140 -0.81 3.68 9.57
N ASP A 141 -1.51 4.67 9.02
CA ASP A 141 -2.84 5.08 9.44
C ASP A 141 -3.91 4.11 8.94
N VAL A 142 -3.67 3.52 7.75
CA VAL A 142 -4.58 2.57 7.13
C VAL A 142 -3.81 1.34 6.69
N LEU A 143 -4.34 0.16 7.02
CA LEU A 143 -3.85 -1.11 6.51
C LEU A 143 -4.90 -1.72 5.57
N VAL A 144 -4.49 -2.17 4.39
CA VAL A 144 -5.34 -2.91 3.45
C VAL A 144 -4.79 -4.32 3.28
N SER A 145 -5.30 -5.27 4.06
CA SER A 145 -4.91 -6.68 3.92
C SER A 145 -5.51 -7.28 2.65
N LEU A 146 -4.71 -8.02 1.89
CA LEU A 146 -5.15 -8.69 0.67
C LEU A 146 -5.48 -10.15 0.95
N SER A 147 -6.61 -10.60 0.43
CA SER A 147 -7.21 -11.92 0.61
C SER A 147 -7.64 -12.22 2.05
N ALA A 148 -6.70 -12.17 3.00
CA ALA A 148 -6.93 -12.30 4.43
C ALA A 148 -5.87 -11.51 5.23
N PRO A 149 -6.21 -10.99 6.42
CA PRO A 149 -5.24 -10.38 7.32
C PRO A 149 -4.12 -11.33 7.72
N LYS A 150 -2.87 -10.86 7.64
CA LYS A 150 -1.69 -11.54 8.18
C LYS A 150 -1.66 -11.43 9.71
N GLN A 151 -0.89 -12.28 10.37
CA GLN A 151 -0.81 -12.32 11.83
C GLN A 151 -0.29 -11.00 12.42
N CYS A 152 0.67 -10.34 11.75
CA CYS A 152 1.17 -9.02 12.11
C CYS A 152 0.07 -7.95 12.21
N ALA A 153 -1.02 -8.07 11.44
CA ALA A 153 -2.12 -7.12 11.46
C ALA A 153 -2.84 -7.06 12.82
N ARG A 154 -2.69 -8.08 13.68
CA ARG A 154 -3.16 -8.03 15.08
C ARG A 154 -2.47 -6.94 15.92
N ARG A 155 -1.29 -6.48 15.49
CA ARG A 155 -0.54 -5.39 16.12
C ARG A 155 -0.82 -4.03 15.48
N PHE A 156 -1.69 -3.97 14.47
CA PHE A 156 -2.03 -2.72 13.81
C PHE A 156 -2.85 -1.83 14.75
N LEU A 157 -2.39 -0.59 14.95
CA LEU A 157 -3.00 0.42 15.82
C LEU A 157 -3.45 1.67 15.06
N GLY A 158 -3.45 1.60 13.73
CA GLY A 158 -3.90 2.71 12.89
C GLY A 158 -5.41 2.92 12.95
N ARG A 159 -5.88 3.88 12.18
CA ARG A 159 -7.25 4.39 12.23
C ARG A 159 -8.26 3.44 11.59
N GLN A 160 -7.88 2.78 10.49
CA GLN A 160 -8.77 1.91 9.73
C GLN A 160 -8.02 0.69 9.17
N HIS A 161 -8.65 -0.48 9.25
CA HIS A 161 -8.14 -1.71 8.65
C HIS A 161 -9.19 -2.23 7.67
N PHE A 162 -8.77 -2.50 6.44
CA PHE A 162 -9.61 -3.07 5.40
C PHE A 162 -9.10 -4.45 4.99
N VAL A 163 -10.02 -5.29 4.51
CA VAL A 163 -9.70 -6.46 3.71
C VAL A 163 -10.20 -6.24 2.29
N ALA A 164 -9.32 -6.46 1.33
CA ALA A 164 -9.62 -6.47 -0.09
C ALA A 164 -9.27 -7.84 -0.69
N GLY A 165 -9.72 -8.10 -1.91
CA GLY A 165 -9.48 -9.37 -2.60
C GLY A 165 -10.63 -10.36 -2.45
N ARG A 166 -11.83 -9.91 -2.81
CA ARG A 166 -13.06 -10.71 -2.86
C ARG A 166 -13.05 -11.70 -4.05
N PHE A 167 -12.09 -12.61 -4.06
CA PHE A 167 -11.93 -13.62 -5.12
C PHE A 167 -11.57 -15.02 -4.58
N LEU A 168 -11.43 -15.18 -3.27
CA LEU A 168 -11.11 -16.48 -2.67
C LEU A 168 -12.26 -17.47 -2.85
N PRO A 169 -12.03 -18.65 -3.46
CA PRO A 169 -13.04 -19.70 -3.57
C PRO A 169 -13.48 -20.24 -2.19
N TYR A 170 -14.72 -20.69 -2.08
CA TYR A 170 -15.28 -21.24 -0.84
C TYR A 170 -14.41 -22.36 -0.24
N ASP A 171 -13.92 -23.27 -1.07
CA ASP A 171 -13.09 -24.39 -0.61
C ASP A 171 -11.76 -23.95 0.02
N VAL A 172 -11.18 -22.86 -0.49
CA VAL A 172 -9.97 -22.25 0.10
C VAL A 172 -10.31 -21.61 1.44
N GLN A 173 -11.41 -20.85 1.51
CA GLN A 173 -11.85 -20.23 2.76
C GLN A 173 -12.12 -21.27 3.85
N LYS A 174 -12.77 -22.38 3.49
CA LYS A 174 -13.07 -23.49 4.40
C LYS A 174 -11.80 -24.22 4.84
N LYS A 175 -10.91 -24.54 3.89
CA LYS A 175 -9.67 -25.28 4.16
C LYS A 175 -8.75 -24.56 5.15
N PHE A 176 -8.68 -23.24 5.06
CA PHE A 176 -7.81 -22.41 5.90
C PHE A 176 -8.57 -21.68 7.02
N GLU A 177 -9.85 -22.02 7.24
CA GLU A 177 -10.70 -21.42 8.28
C GLU A 177 -10.68 -19.88 8.29
N LEU A 178 -10.65 -19.28 7.10
CA LEU A 178 -10.41 -17.83 6.94
C LEU A 178 -11.57 -16.97 7.43
N ASN A 179 -12.78 -17.53 7.50
CA ASN A 179 -14.01 -16.88 7.97
C ASN A 179 -14.10 -15.39 7.56
N PRO A 180 -14.04 -15.06 6.25
CA PRO A 180 -13.96 -13.68 5.82
C PRO A 180 -15.25 -12.92 6.17
N PRO A 181 -15.15 -11.61 6.44
CA PRO A 181 -16.32 -10.76 6.62
C PRO A 181 -17.21 -10.77 5.38
N GLU A 182 -18.51 -10.51 5.58
CA GLU A 182 -19.45 -10.33 4.50
C GLU A 182 -19.15 -9.02 3.76
N TYR A 183 -18.95 -9.10 2.45
CA TYR A 183 -18.76 -7.94 1.59
C TYR A 183 -20.13 -7.37 1.19
N PRO A 184 -20.44 -6.10 1.51
CA PRO A 184 -21.74 -5.53 1.22
C PRO A 184 -21.95 -5.36 -0.29
N GLY A 185 -23.07 -5.87 -0.82
CA GLY A 185 -23.44 -5.71 -2.22
C GLY A 185 -22.32 -6.17 -3.18
N THR A 186 -21.87 -5.25 -4.03
CA THR A 186 -20.79 -5.46 -5.02
C THR A 186 -19.44 -4.91 -4.55
N GLU A 187 -19.30 -4.52 -3.28
CA GLU A 187 -18.03 -3.98 -2.77
C GLU A 187 -16.92 -5.05 -2.83
N CYS A 188 -15.72 -4.60 -3.21
CA CYS A 188 -14.51 -5.42 -3.28
C CYS A 188 -13.59 -5.22 -2.07
N VAL A 189 -14.02 -4.40 -1.11
CA VAL A 189 -13.30 -4.05 0.10
C VAL A 189 -14.29 -3.96 1.27
N VAL A 190 -13.85 -4.34 2.47
CA VAL A 190 -14.67 -4.25 3.68
C VAL A 190 -13.81 -3.79 4.86
N ALA A 191 -14.35 -2.88 5.67
CA ALA A 191 -13.70 -2.41 6.87
C ALA A 191 -13.80 -3.48 7.96
N LEU A 192 -12.65 -3.86 8.53
CA LEU A 192 -12.59 -4.67 9.74
C LEU A 192 -12.83 -3.79 10.96
N ARG A 193 -13.62 -4.30 11.89
CA ARG A 193 -13.74 -3.68 13.21
C ARG A 193 -12.48 -4.02 13.99
N ALA A 194 -11.97 -3.04 14.75
CA ALA A 194 -10.89 -3.31 15.70
C ALA A 194 -11.30 -4.49 16.60
N PRO A 195 -10.39 -5.44 16.90
CA PRO A 195 -10.67 -6.47 17.89
C PRO A 195 -11.07 -5.76 19.20
N ARG A 196 -12.25 -6.09 19.70
CA ARG A 196 -12.75 -5.60 20.99
C ARG A 196 -11.90 -6.11 22.14
#